data_AF-A0A1F9PTS3-F1
#
_entry.id   AF-A0A1F9PTS3-F1
#
_cell.length_a   1.000
_cell.length_b   1.000
_cell.length_c   1.000
_cell.angle_alpha   90.00
_cell.angle_beta   90.00
_cell.angle_gamma   90.00
#
_symmetry.space_group_name_H-M   'P 1'
#
loop_
_entity.id
_entity.type
_entity.pdbx_description
1 polymer ?
#
loop_
_entity_poly.entity_id
_entity_poly.type
_entity_poly.pdbx_seq_one_letter_code
_entity_poly.pdbx_strand_id
1 'polypeptide(L)'
;MKARLPENGQPAERLSNRLEIGLDFLGRNIVCRKDSAQEYGWLAVYVDLMPAKLILGCGAHGLEVPEPQAPQVRKLGIFRHYNLAGLLIAFWCHLTKHRPEWGQLFFKAINRFLKNRELDSVRSEIAGYMSDLGPRVKKLSSDQVHKLVSGWTFEDVFRFRILACQIASFKEPSPPLERAMSLLFSLTHFQERPLEEDAIARAKKLIVELVEL
;
A
#
# COMPACT_ATOMS: atom_id res chain seq x y z
N MET A 1 -19.01 -1.50 -39.32
CA MET A 1 -19.38 -2.73 -38.60
C MET A 1 -19.59 -2.35 -37.14
N LYS A 2 -20.85 -2.29 -36.67
CA LYS A 2 -21.20 -1.83 -35.31
C LYS A 2 -20.92 -2.96 -34.32
N ALA A 3 -20.08 -2.71 -33.32
CA ALA A 3 -19.84 -3.66 -32.23
C ALA A 3 -21.14 -3.85 -31.43
N ARG A 4 -21.63 -5.09 -31.34
CA ARG A 4 -22.75 -5.47 -30.48
C ARG A 4 -22.25 -5.53 -29.04
N LEU A 5 -22.99 -4.91 -28.11
CA LEU A 5 -22.83 -5.17 -26.69
C LEU A 5 -23.31 -6.61 -26.38
N PRO A 6 -22.63 -7.36 -25.51
CA PRO A 6 -23.06 -8.70 -25.15
C PRO A 6 -24.37 -8.66 -24.35
N GLU A 7 -25.34 -9.47 -24.81
CA GLU A 7 -26.61 -9.73 -24.15
C GLU A 7 -26.38 -10.60 -22.91
N ASN A 8 -27.05 -10.21 -21.82
CA ASN A 8 -27.35 -10.93 -20.57
C ASN A 8 -26.73 -12.33 -20.33
N GLY A 9 -26.05 -12.47 -19.18
CA GLY A 9 -26.23 -13.66 -18.35
C GLY A 9 -25.02 -14.53 -18.02
N GLN A 10 -23.78 -14.02 -18.12
CA GLN A 10 -22.63 -14.66 -17.48
C GLN A 10 -22.02 -13.72 -16.45
N PRO A 11 -21.64 -14.18 -15.25
CA PRO A 11 -20.93 -13.34 -14.30
C PRO A 11 -19.68 -12.85 -15.03
N ALA A 12 -19.52 -11.53 -15.08
CA ALA A 12 -18.32 -10.88 -15.58
C ALA A 12 -17.11 -11.68 -15.08
N GLU A 13 -16.26 -12.07 -16.05
CA GLU A 13 -14.98 -12.73 -15.83
C GLU A 13 -14.38 -12.27 -14.51
N ARG A 14 -13.94 -13.22 -13.66
CA ARG A 14 -13.20 -12.97 -12.42
C ARG A 14 -12.42 -11.67 -12.58
N LEU A 15 -12.91 -10.57 -11.99
CA LEU A 15 -12.24 -9.28 -12.07
C LEU A 15 -10.80 -9.56 -11.65
N SER A 16 -9.89 -9.50 -12.61
CA SER A 16 -8.50 -9.77 -12.34
C SER A 16 -8.12 -8.78 -11.24
N ASN A 17 -7.38 -9.20 -10.21
CA ASN A 17 -6.90 -8.28 -9.19
C ASN A 17 -5.99 -7.17 -9.80
N ARG A 18 -5.75 -7.21 -11.12
CA ARG A 18 -4.99 -6.22 -11.88
C ARG A 18 -5.90 -5.21 -12.59
N LEU A 19 -5.47 -3.96 -12.55
CA LEU A 19 -6.00 -2.85 -13.31
C LEU A 19 -5.33 -2.79 -14.70
N GLU A 20 -6.09 -2.33 -15.68
CA GLU A 20 -5.60 -2.06 -17.04
C GLU A 20 -4.71 -0.80 -17.10
N ILE A 21 -4.93 0.12 -16.15
CA ILE A 21 -4.15 1.35 -15.96
C ILE A 21 -3.67 1.36 -14.51
N GLY A 22 -2.37 1.57 -14.33
CA GLY A 22 -1.78 1.68 -13.01
C GLY A 22 -2.06 3.04 -12.38
N LEU A 23 -2.21 3.04 -11.05
CA LEU A 23 -2.51 4.25 -10.26
C LEU A 23 -1.39 4.53 -9.26
N ASP A 24 -0.95 5.78 -9.09
CA ASP A 24 -0.15 6.19 -7.93
C ASP A 24 -1.04 6.70 -6.79
N PHE A 25 -1.61 5.81 -5.98
CA PHE A 25 -2.58 6.22 -4.97
C PHE A 25 -1.92 6.78 -3.70
N LEU A 26 -1.44 8.01 -3.80
CA LEU A 26 -0.76 8.78 -2.77
C LEU A 26 -1.55 10.02 -2.39
N GLY A 27 -1.44 10.46 -1.13
CA GLY A 27 -2.17 11.65 -0.65
C GLY A 27 -1.91 12.92 -1.46
N ARG A 28 -0.71 13.08 -2.03
CA ARG A 28 -0.36 14.22 -2.91
C ARG A 28 -1.18 14.27 -4.21
N ASN A 29 -1.76 13.15 -4.61
CA ASN A 29 -2.58 13.01 -5.82
C ASN A 29 -4.08 13.14 -5.50
N ILE A 30 -4.46 13.62 -4.32
CA ILE A 30 -5.85 13.81 -3.92
C ILE A 30 -6.11 15.30 -3.67
N VAL A 31 -7.03 15.89 -4.43
CA VAL A 31 -7.49 17.26 -4.27
C VAL A 31 -8.87 17.25 -3.62
N CYS A 32 -8.98 17.84 -2.44
CA CYS A 32 -10.27 18.00 -1.77
C CYS A 32 -10.92 19.31 -2.20
N ARG A 33 -12.17 19.24 -2.68
CA ARG A 33 -13.00 20.42 -2.97
C ARG A 33 -14.34 20.31 -2.24
N LYS A 34 -14.88 21.44 -1.81
CA LYS A 34 -16.22 21.50 -1.24
C LYS A 34 -17.22 21.20 -2.35
N ASP A 35 -18.10 20.22 -2.14
CA ASP A 35 -19.15 19.92 -3.11
C ASP A 35 -20.25 20.97 -2.98
N SER A 36 -20.38 21.84 -3.98
CA SER A 36 -21.42 22.85 -4.03
C SER A 36 -22.81 22.26 -4.36
N ALA A 37 -22.89 20.97 -4.74
CA ALA A 37 -24.13 20.28 -5.07
C ALA A 37 -24.78 19.51 -3.89
N GLN A 38 -24.26 19.68 -2.66
CA GLN A 38 -24.91 19.35 -1.37
C GLN A 38 -25.13 17.88 -0.94
N GLU A 39 -24.62 16.83 -1.60
CA GLU A 39 -24.76 15.47 -1.03
C GLU A 39 -23.63 15.06 -0.07
N TYR A 40 -22.39 15.45 -0.35
CA TYR A 40 -21.22 15.03 0.42
C TYR A 40 -20.36 16.26 0.73
N GLY A 41 -20.37 16.74 1.97
CA GLY A 41 -19.79 18.05 2.34
C GLY A 41 -18.37 18.35 1.81
N TRP A 42 -17.56 17.32 1.53
CA TRP A 42 -16.29 17.42 0.82
C TRP A 42 -16.13 16.28 -0.19
N LEU A 43 -15.67 16.61 -1.40
CA LEU A 43 -15.29 15.67 -2.46
C LEU A 43 -13.78 15.55 -2.54
N ALA A 44 -13.26 14.32 -2.44
CA ALA A 44 -11.86 14.00 -2.72
C ALA A 44 -11.71 13.54 -4.18
N VAL A 45 -11.03 14.33 -5.01
CA VAL A 45 -10.77 14.03 -6.41
C VAL A 45 -9.35 13.51 -6.56
N TYR A 46 -9.19 12.31 -7.13
CA TYR A 46 -7.88 11.77 -7.45
C TYR A 46 -7.38 12.32 -8.80
N VAL A 47 -6.17 12.88 -8.80
CA VAL A 47 -5.46 13.39 -9.98
C VAL A 47 -4.04 12.83 -9.92
N ASP A 48 -3.70 11.89 -10.80
CA ASP A 48 -2.33 11.35 -10.86
C ASP A 48 -1.41 12.38 -11.50
N LEU A 49 -0.46 12.92 -10.73
CA LEU A 49 0.42 14.02 -11.16
C LEU A 49 1.74 13.53 -11.79
N MET A 50 1.92 12.23 -12.00
CA MET A 50 3.13 11.60 -12.55
C MET A 50 2.77 10.78 -13.80
N PRO A 51 3.72 10.47 -14.72
CA PRO A 51 3.36 9.89 -16.01
C PRO A 51 2.47 8.66 -15.83
N ALA A 52 1.42 8.59 -16.66
CA ALA A 52 0.41 7.55 -16.56
C ALA A 52 1.09 6.17 -16.60
N LYS A 53 0.75 5.33 -15.63
CA LYS A 53 1.24 3.95 -15.58
C LYS A 53 0.40 3.13 -16.54
N LEU A 54 0.90 2.99 -17.76
CA LEU A 54 0.19 2.32 -18.84
C LEU A 54 0.77 0.93 -19.10
N ILE A 55 -0.10 0.01 -19.48
CA ILE A 55 0.33 -1.21 -20.17
C ILE A 55 0.65 -0.81 -21.61
N LEU A 56 1.93 -0.94 -21.99
CA LEU A 56 2.43 -0.65 -23.32
C LEU A 56 1.89 -1.65 -24.34
N GLY A 57 1.89 -1.31 -25.62
CA GLY A 57 1.37 -2.19 -26.69
C GLY A 57 2.05 -3.56 -26.79
N CYS A 58 3.24 -3.73 -26.20
CA CYS A 58 3.95 -5.02 -26.08
C CYS A 58 3.59 -5.82 -24.81
N GLY A 59 2.63 -5.36 -24.01
CA GLY A 59 2.23 -5.97 -22.73
C GLY A 59 3.13 -5.62 -21.54
N ALA A 60 4.18 -4.82 -21.74
CA ALA A 60 5.03 -4.33 -20.65
C ALA A 60 4.30 -3.27 -19.82
N HIS A 61 4.56 -3.24 -18.50
CA HIS A 61 3.98 -2.24 -17.60
C HIS A 61 4.95 -1.07 -17.46
N GLY A 62 4.48 0.15 -17.71
CA GLY A 62 5.19 1.39 -17.39
C GLY A 62 5.11 1.69 -15.90
N LEU A 63 6.20 2.17 -15.30
CA LEU A 63 6.30 2.42 -13.87
C LEU A 63 6.68 3.88 -13.57
N GLU A 64 7.92 4.27 -13.87
CA GLU A 64 8.46 5.62 -13.64
C GLU A 64 9.47 5.93 -14.76
N VAL A 65 9.87 7.19 -14.89
CA VAL A 65 10.90 7.60 -15.86
C VAL A 65 12.09 8.19 -15.07
N PRO A 66 13.30 7.59 -15.16
CA PRO A 66 13.64 6.41 -15.97
C PRO A 66 13.03 5.11 -15.41
N GLU A 67 12.80 4.15 -16.31
CA GLU A 67 12.24 2.85 -15.93
C GLU A 67 13.22 2.09 -15.01
N PRO A 68 12.74 1.51 -13.89
CA PRO A 68 13.57 0.70 -13.04
C PRO A 68 14.08 -0.53 -13.81
N GLN A 69 15.39 -0.76 -13.73
CA GLN A 69 16.07 -1.84 -14.44
C GLN A 69 16.10 -3.14 -13.64
N ALA A 70 16.08 -3.04 -12.29
CA ALA A 70 16.12 -4.20 -11.42
C ALA A 70 14.77 -4.97 -11.46
N PRO A 71 14.76 -6.28 -11.80
CA PRO A 71 13.53 -7.06 -11.91
C PRO A 71 12.67 -7.05 -10.65
N GLN A 72 13.29 -7.03 -9.48
CA GLN A 72 12.62 -7.00 -8.18
C GLN A 72 11.89 -5.67 -7.96
N VAL A 73 12.56 -4.56 -8.26
CA VAL A 73 11.96 -3.20 -8.23
C VAL A 73 10.78 -3.15 -9.21
N ARG A 74 10.92 -3.71 -10.41
CA ARG A 74 9.82 -3.76 -11.39
C ARG A 74 8.61 -4.53 -10.88
N LYS A 75 8.81 -5.75 -10.34
CA LYS A 75 7.73 -6.55 -9.75
C LYS A 75 6.99 -5.78 -8.65
N LEU A 76 7.76 -5.08 -7.83
CA LEU A 76 7.23 -4.27 -6.74
C LEU A 76 6.39 -3.09 -7.22
N GLY A 77 6.89 -2.38 -8.24
CA GLY A 77 6.17 -1.28 -8.87
C GLY A 77 4.86 -1.76 -9.52
N ILE A 78 4.90 -2.90 -10.21
CA ILE A 78 3.70 -3.49 -10.82
C ILE A 78 2.67 -3.82 -9.74
N PHE A 79 3.08 -4.45 -8.63
CA PHE A 79 2.18 -4.72 -7.52
C PHE A 79 1.57 -3.43 -6.94
N ARG A 80 2.39 -2.40 -6.68
CA ARG A 80 1.91 -1.13 -6.09
C ARG A 80 0.89 -0.41 -6.96
N HIS A 81 1.02 -0.50 -8.28
CA HIS A 81 0.29 0.37 -9.19
C HIS A 81 -0.82 -0.33 -9.93
N TYR A 82 -0.63 -1.59 -10.28
CA TYR A 82 -1.57 -2.32 -11.11
C TYR A 82 -2.36 -3.35 -10.32
N ASN A 83 -1.91 -3.80 -9.14
CA ASN A 83 -2.68 -4.73 -8.32
C ASN A 83 -3.56 -3.95 -7.32
N LEU A 84 -4.86 -4.22 -7.30
CA LEU A 84 -5.82 -3.56 -6.42
C LEU A 84 -5.53 -3.82 -4.92
N ALA A 85 -5.09 -5.02 -4.55
CA ALA A 85 -4.63 -5.30 -3.19
C ALA A 85 -3.39 -4.46 -2.84
N GLY A 86 -2.41 -4.41 -3.75
CA GLY A 86 -1.21 -3.59 -3.58
C GLY A 86 -1.50 -2.10 -3.45
N LEU A 87 -2.43 -1.59 -4.25
CA LEU A 87 -2.93 -0.21 -4.18
C LEU A 87 -3.58 0.10 -2.84
N LEU A 88 -4.49 -0.75 -2.38
CA LEU A 88 -5.21 -0.55 -1.11
C LEU A 88 -4.28 -0.66 0.10
N ILE A 89 -3.30 -1.57 0.05
CA ILE A 89 -2.24 -1.67 1.07
C ILE A 89 -1.39 -0.40 1.08
N ALA A 90 -0.94 0.07 -0.09
CA ALA A 90 -0.16 1.30 -0.19
C ALA A 90 -0.96 2.49 0.35
N PHE A 91 -2.24 2.60 -0.02
CA PHE A 91 -3.12 3.65 0.47
C PHE A 91 -3.24 3.64 2.00
N TRP A 92 -3.53 2.47 2.56
CA TRP A 92 -3.63 2.29 4.00
C TRP A 92 -2.33 2.66 4.71
N CYS A 93 -1.18 2.24 4.19
CA CYS A 93 0.14 2.62 4.71
C CYS A 93 0.35 4.14 4.70
N HIS A 94 -0.04 4.81 3.60
CA HIS A 94 0.08 6.27 3.51
C HIS A 94 -0.84 6.99 4.51
N LEU A 95 -2.09 6.57 4.64
CA LEU A 95 -3.00 7.12 5.64
C LEU A 95 -2.49 6.90 7.06
N THR A 96 -2.04 5.69 7.38
CA THR A 96 -1.54 5.32 8.70
C THR A 96 -0.22 6.01 9.04
N LYS A 97 0.64 6.27 8.05
CA LYS A 97 1.84 7.09 8.26
C LYS A 97 1.49 8.50 8.77
N HIS A 98 0.44 9.11 8.22
CA HIS A 98 0.02 10.47 8.57
C HIS A 98 -0.86 10.53 9.82
N ARG A 99 -1.65 9.50 10.08
CA ARG A 99 -2.56 9.37 11.21
C ARG A 99 -2.50 7.94 11.79
N PRO A 100 -1.41 7.58 12.50
CA PRO A 100 -1.23 6.24 13.06
C PRO A 100 -2.43 5.78 13.87
N GLU A 101 -2.97 6.66 14.71
CA GLU A 101 -4.11 6.43 15.61
C GLU A 101 -5.39 5.99 14.87
N TRP A 102 -5.51 6.28 13.57
CA TRP A 102 -6.64 5.87 12.73
C TRP A 102 -6.35 4.64 11.87
N GLY A 103 -5.14 4.06 11.92
CA GLY A 103 -4.73 2.93 11.09
C GLY A 103 -5.70 1.74 11.14
N GLN A 104 -6.18 1.39 12.33
CA GLN A 104 -7.17 0.33 12.52
C GLN A 104 -8.54 0.67 11.91
N LEU A 105 -8.94 1.95 12.00
CA LEU A 105 -10.19 2.42 11.42
C LEU A 105 -10.13 2.39 9.89
N PHE A 106 -9.02 2.86 9.30
CA PHE A 106 -8.80 2.80 7.85
C PHE A 106 -8.85 1.37 7.32
N PHE A 107 -8.18 0.43 8.00
CA PHE A 107 -8.21 -0.98 7.59
C PHE A 107 -9.62 -1.58 7.66
N LYS A 108 -10.36 -1.29 8.74
CA LYS A 108 -11.77 -1.72 8.87
C LYS A 108 -12.64 -1.14 7.75
N ALA A 109 -12.43 0.13 7.38
CA ALA A 109 -13.16 0.77 6.29
C ALA A 109 -12.88 0.10 4.94
N ILE A 110 -11.60 -0.16 4.61
CA ILE A 110 -11.20 -0.88 3.40
C ILE A 110 -11.83 -2.28 3.37
N ASN A 111 -11.72 -3.04 4.46
CA ASN A 111 -12.28 -4.39 4.53
C ASN A 111 -13.81 -4.39 4.38
N ARG A 112 -14.51 -3.40 4.96
CA ARG A 112 -15.97 -3.24 4.78
C ARG A 112 -16.33 -2.89 3.34
N PHE A 113 -15.56 -2.00 2.70
CA PHE A 113 -15.74 -1.66 1.29
C PHE A 113 -15.59 -2.90 0.41
N LEU A 114 -14.51 -3.67 0.57
CA LEU A 114 -14.26 -4.90 -0.20
C LEU A 114 -15.38 -5.91 -0.03
N LYS A 115 -15.85 -6.12 1.21
CA LYS A 115 -16.99 -7.00 1.50
C LYS A 115 -18.27 -6.54 0.79
N ASN A 116 -18.59 -5.24 0.86
CA ASN A 116 -19.80 -4.69 0.24
C ASN A 116 -19.76 -4.72 -1.29
N ARG A 117 -18.57 -4.82 -1.89
CA ARG A 117 -18.35 -4.93 -3.34
C ARG A 117 -18.10 -6.36 -3.80
N GLU A 118 -18.23 -7.35 -2.91
CA GLU A 118 -18.01 -8.78 -3.21
C GLU A 118 -16.60 -9.07 -3.77
N LEU A 119 -15.60 -8.29 -3.35
CA LEU A 119 -14.20 -8.40 -3.78
C LEU A 119 -13.40 -9.34 -2.86
N ASP A 120 -13.87 -10.57 -2.69
CA ASP A 120 -13.29 -11.52 -1.73
C ASP A 120 -11.87 -11.98 -2.09
N SER A 121 -11.51 -12.06 -3.38
CA SER A 121 -10.15 -12.39 -3.82
C SER A 121 -9.14 -11.34 -3.37
N VAL A 122 -9.45 -10.06 -3.59
CA VAL A 122 -8.62 -8.92 -3.17
C VAL A 122 -8.52 -8.87 -1.65
N ARG A 123 -9.64 -9.08 -0.96
CA ARG A 123 -9.70 -9.12 0.50
C ARG A 123 -8.82 -10.23 1.07
N SER A 124 -8.84 -11.43 0.47
CA SER A 124 -7.99 -12.55 0.87
C SER A 124 -6.50 -12.27 0.61
N GLU A 125 -6.17 -11.63 -0.50
CA GLU A 125 -4.79 -11.24 -0.81
C GLU A 125 -4.27 -10.22 0.22
N ILE A 126 -5.04 -9.15 0.50
CA ILE A 126 -4.69 -8.18 1.55
C ILE A 126 -4.57 -8.87 2.91
N ALA A 127 -5.49 -9.79 3.23
CA ALA A 127 -5.42 -10.56 4.45
C ALA A 127 -4.10 -11.32 4.54
N GLY A 128 -3.62 -11.97 3.48
CA GLY A 128 -2.32 -12.65 3.46
C GLY A 128 -1.12 -11.74 3.81
N TYR A 129 -1.15 -10.47 3.39
CA TYR A 129 -0.11 -9.50 3.76
C TYR A 129 -0.25 -8.97 5.19
N MET A 130 -1.46 -9.00 5.76
CA MET A 130 -1.77 -8.45 7.08
C MET A 130 -1.86 -9.53 8.18
N SER A 131 -2.06 -10.79 7.81
CA SER A 131 -2.43 -11.92 8.66
C SER A 131 -1.28 -12.45 9.49
N ASP A 132 -0.04 -12.27 9.03
CA ASP A 132 1.15 -12.76 9.73
C ASP A 132 1.31 -12.13 11.13
N LEU A 133 0.55 -11.07 11.42
CA LEU A 133 0.79 -10.21 12.56
C LEU A 133 -0.47 -9.77 13.32
N GLY A 134 -1.59 -9.49 12.63
CA GLY A 134 -2.93 -9.32 13.23
C GLY A 134 -3.01 -8.49 14.54
N PRO A 135 -4.00 -8.74 15.42
CA PRO A 135 -4.07 -8.13 16.76
C PRO A 135 -2.91 -8.52 17.69
N ARG A 136 -2.05 -9.46 17.27
CA ARG A 136 -0.92 -9.95 18.05
C ARG A 136 0.23 -8.95 18.07
N VAL A 137 0.33 -8.04 17.08
CA VAL A 137 1.34 -6.98 17.03
C VAL A 137 1.40 -6.16 18.31
N LYS A 138 0.24 -5.82 18.89
CA LYS A 138 0.17 -5.07 20.16
C LYS A 138 0.90 -5.78 21.32
N LYS A 139 1.07 -7.10 21.23
CA LYS A 139 1.68 -7.93 22.28
C LYS A 139 3.09 -8.38 21.95
N LEU A 140 3.64 -8.00 20.78
CA LEU A 140 4.98 -8.41 20.41
C LEU A 140 6.01 -7.60 21.21
N SER A 141 6.96 -8.29 21.83
CA SER A 141 8.16 -7.66 22.39
C SER A 141 9.13 -7.25 21.29
N SER A 142 10.07 -6.35 21.61
CA SER A 142 11.17 -5.97 20.72
C SER A 142 11.92 -7.20 20.19
N ASP A 143 12.17 -8.20 21.04
CA ASP A 143 12.83 -9.45 20.63
C ASP A 143 12.04 -10.28 19.62
N GLN A 144 10.71 -10.32 19.78
CA GLN A 144 9.83 -11.04 18.84
C GLN A 144 9.80 -10.34 17.48
N VAL A 145 9.72 -9.01 17.49
CA VAL A 145 9.79 -8.20 16.26
C VAL A 145 11.16 -8.32 15.61
N HIS A 146 12.25 -8.27 16.39
CA HIS A 146 13.61 -8.47 15.88
C HIS A 146 13.76 -9.84 15.19
N LYS A 147 13.30 -10.91 15.83
CA LYS A 147 13.29 -12.26 15.23
C LYS A 147 12.50 -12.30 13.93
N LEU A 148 11.32 -11.69 13.92
CA LEU A 148 10.45 -11.65 12.74
C LEU A 148 11.12 -10.98 11.55
N VAL A 149 11.75 -9.81 11.75
CA VAL A 149 12.36 -9.04 10.66
C VAL A 149 13.79 -9.46 10.32
N SER A 150 14.40 -10.33 11.13
CA SER A 150 15.81 -10.73 10.96
C SER A 150 16.10 -11.30 9.57
N GLY A 151 15.21 -12.17 9.07
CA GLY A 151 15.32 -12.81 7.75
C GLY A 151 14.82 -11.96 6.58
N TRP A 152 14.28 -10.76 6.83
CA TRP A 152 13.72 -9.95 5.75
C TRP A 152 14.80 -9.34 4.86
N THR A 153 14.54 -9.34 3.56
CA THR A 153 15.45 -8.82 2.54
C THR A 153 14.80 -7.65 1.79
N PHE A 154 15.44 -7.18 0.72
CA PHE A 154 14.82 -6.22 -0.19
C PHE A 154 13.47 -6.73 -0.76
N GLU A 155 13.31 -8.04 -0.94
CA GLU A 155 12.05 -8.62 -1.45
C GLU A 155 10.87 -8.39 -0.48
N ASP A 156 11.18 -8.22 0.80
CA ASP A 156 10.20 -7.96 1.84
C ASP A 156 9.95 -6.47 2.08
N VAL A 157 10.52 -5.55 1.30
CA VAL A 157 10.50 -4.10 1.58
C VAL A 157 9.09 -3.54 1.86
N PHE A 158 8.05 -4.10 1.25
CA PHE A 158 6.65 -3.74 1.55
C PHE A 158 6.19 -4.19 2.94
N ARG A 159 6.64 -5.36 3.40
CA ARG A 159 6.34 -5.88 4.74
C ARG A 159 6.90 -4.99 5.84
N PHE A 160 8.03 -4.30 5.59
CA PHE A 160 8.56 -3.29 6.52
C PHE A 160 7.54 -2.20 6.82
N ARG A 161 6.96 -1.62 5.77
CA ARG A 161 5.96 -0.56 5.90
C ARG A 161 4.67 -1.08 6.53
N ILE A 162 4.23 -2.27 6.13
CA ILE A 162 3.03 -2.89 6.68
C ILE A 162 3.17 -3.10 8.19
N LEU A 163 4.24 -3.77 8.62
CA LEU A 163 4.47 -4.04 10.04
C LEU A 163 4.63 -2.76 10.85
N ALA A 164 5.36 -1.77 10.33
CA ALA A 164 5.49 -0.48 11.00
C ALA A 164 4.15 0.24 11.17
N CYS A 165 3.32 0.28 10.13
CA CYS A 165 1.96 0.83 10.22
C CYS A 165 1.09 0.03 11.18
N GLN A 166 1.22 -1.30 11.23
CA GLN A 166 0.50 -2.13 12.20
C GLN A 166 0.93 -1.80 13.64
N ILE A 167 2.23 -1.70 13.93
CA ILE A 167 2.75 -1.31 15.26
C ILE A 167 2.25 0.08 15.63
N ALA A 168 2.47 1.06 14.74
CA ALA A 168 2.12 2.45 14.97
C ALA A 168 0.61 2.65 15.17
N SER A 169 -0.23 1.78 14.59
CA SER A 169 -1.69 1.86 14.76
C SER A 169 -2.21 1.55 16.17
N PHE A 170 -1.34 1.07 17.06
CA PHE A 170 -1.66 0.81 18.46
C PHE A 170 -0.96 1.79 19.42
N LYS A 171 -0.35 2.86 18.90
CA LYS A 171 0.42 3.83 19.67
C LYS A 171 -0.26 5.18 19.65
N GLU A 172 -0.06 5.93 20.72
CA GLU A 172 -0.46 7.32 20.79
C GLU A 172 0.45 8.16 19.88
N PRO A 173 -0.09 9.16 19.15
CA PRO A 173 0.70 10.06 18.33
C PRO A 173 1.77 10.78 19.18
N SER A 174 3.02 10.73 18.73
CA SER A 174 4.13 11.40 19.39
C SER A 174 5.21 11.82 18.39
N PRO A 175 5.97 12.90 18.65
CA PRO A 175 7.05 13.33 17.76
C PRO A 175 8.11 12.24 17.48
N PRO A 176 8.51 11.39 18.44
CA PRO A 176 9.38 10.25 18.16
C PRO A 176 8.77 9.24 17.18
N LEU A 177 7.49 8.90 17.34
CA LEU A 177 6.77 7.98 16.46
C LEU A 177 6.71 8.52 15.03
N GLU A 178 6.31 9.78 14.87
CA GLU A 178 6.21 10.45 13.57
C GLU A 178 7.56 10.50 12.85
N ARG A 179 8.64 10.76 13.59
CA ARG A 179 10.01 10.78 13.06
C ARG A 179 10.45 9.39 12.60
N ALA A 180 10.23 8.37 13.42
CA ALA A 180 10.58 6.98 13.09
C ALA A 180 9.82 6.50 11.85
N MET A 181 8.50 6.76 11.79
CA MET A 181 7.67 6.44 10.63
C MET A 181 8.12 7.19 9.37
N SER A 182 8.44 8.48 9.48
CA SER A 182 8.91 9.29 8.35
C SER A 182 10.24 8.78 7.80
N LEU A 183 11.20 8.46 8.70
CA LEU A 183 12.49 7.92 8.31
C LEU A 183 12.36 6.54 7.66
N LEU A 184 11.54 5.66 8.23
CA LEU A 184 11.30 4.33 7.66
C LEU A 184 10.70 4.44 6.24
N PHE A 185 9.69 5.28 6.04
CA PHE A 185 9.09 5.46 4.72
C PHE A 185 10.05 6.09 3.71
N SER A 186 10.95 6.96 4.16
CA SER A 186 12.01 7.54 3.33
C SER A 186 13.01 6.47 2.88
N LEU A 187 13.52 5.68 3.84
CA LEU A 187 14.47 4.59 3.56
C LEU A 187 13.88 3.54 2.61
N THR A 188 12.62 3.15 2.85
CA THR A 188 11.91 2.15 2.05
C THR A 188 11.20 2.74 0.83
N HIS A 189 11.52 3.98 0.45
CA HIS A 189 10.96 4.57 -0.77
C HIS A 189 11.35 3.76 -2.01
N PHE A 190 10.48 3.79 -3.02
CA PHE A 190 10.75 3.10 -4.27
C PHE A 190 11.95 3.77 -4.94
N GLN A 191 12.98 2.99 -5.23
CA GLN A 191 14.23 3.47 -5.81
C GLN A 191 14.42 2.80 -7.17
N GLU A 192 15.18 3.42 -8.06
CA GLU A 192 15.57 2.82 -9.35
C GLU A 192 16.36 1.51 -9.16
N ARG A 193 16.99 1.35 -7.99
CA ARG A 193 17.84 0.22 -7.61
C ARG A 193 17.30 -0.47 -6.35
N PRO A 194 17.69 -1.73 -6.08
CA PRO A 194 17.41 -2.38 -4.80
C PRO A 194 17.97 -1.56 -3.62
N LEU A 195 17.34 -1.66 -2.45
CA LEU A 195 17.91 -1.07 -1.24
C LEU A 195 19.23 -1.77 -0.88
N GLU A 196 20.23 -0.97 -0.54
CA GLU A 196 21.50 -1.44 0.03
C GLU A 196 21.27 -2.12 1.39
N GLU A 197 22.16 -3.05 1.76
CA GLU A 197 22.05 -3.85 2.99
C GLU A 197 22.00 -2.97 4.26
N ASP A 198 22.76 -1.87 4.28
CA ASP A 198 22.76 -0.92 5.40
C ASP A 198 21.39 -0.24 5.57
N ALA A 199 20.72 0.09 4.46
CA ALA A 199 19.39 0.68 4.50
C ALA A 199 18.35 -0.33 4.99
N ILE A 200 18.48 -1.60 4.59
CA ILE A 200 17.65 -2.71 5.09
C ILE A 200 17.88 -2.90 6.59
N ALA A 201 19.13 -2.96 7.04
CA ALA A 201 19.48 -3.08 8.46
C ALA A 201 18.92 -1.91 9.28
N ARG A 202 19.02 -0.69 8.75
CA ARG A 202 18.44 0.49 9.38
C ARG A 202 16.91 0.43 9.45
N ALA A 203 16.25 -0.04 8.40
CA ALA A 203 14.79 -0.23 8.39
C ALA A 203 14.35 -1.27 9.43
N LYS A 204 15.07 -2.40 9.55
CA LYS A 204 14.84 -3.40 10.61
C LYS A 204 14.94 -2.78 12.00
N LYS A 205 16.00 -2.01 12.25
CA LYS A 205 16.21 -1.34 13.54
C LYS A 205 15.07 -0.38 13.88
N LEU A 206 14.64 0.45 12.92
CA LEU A 206 13.53 1.38 13.12
C LEU A 206 12.23 0.66 13.48
N ILE A 207 11.94 -0.49 12.85
CA ILE A 207 10.75 -1.27 13.19
C ILE A 207 10.80 -1.78 14.62
N VAL A 208 11.97 -2.21 15.11
CA VAL A 208 12.13 -2.63 16.50
C VAL A 208 11.96 -1.43 17.45
N GLU A 209 12.60 -0.30 17.15
CA GLU A 209 12.46 0.95 17.92
C GLU A 209 10.99 1.39 18.02
N LEU A 210 10.20 1.22 16.94
CA LEU A 210 8.76 1.55 16.97
C LEU A 210 8.03 0.81 18.09
N VAL A 211 8.41 -0.42 18.45
CA VAL A 211 7.77 -1.20 19.54
C VAL A 211 7.97 -0.56 20.90
N GLU A 212 9.07 0.18 21.09
CA GLU A 212 9.51 0.72 22.38
C GLU A 212 8.97 2.13 22.66
N LEU A 213 8.45 2.81 21.62
CA LEU A 213 7.86 4.16 21.70
C LEU A 213 6.47 4.22 22.35
#